data_AF-A0A7U9R9D1-F1
#
_entry.id   AF-A0A7U9R9D1-F1
#
_cell.length_a   1.000
_cell.length_b   1.000
_cell.length_c   1.000
_cell.angle_alpha   90.00
_cell.angle_beta   90.00
_cell.angle_gamma   90.00
#
_symmetry.space_group_name_H-M   'P 1'
#
loop_
_entity.id
_entity.type
_entity.pdbx_description
1 polymer ?
#
loop_
_entity_poly.entity_id
_entity_poly.type
_entity_poly.pdbx_seq_one_letter_code
_entity_poly.pdbx_strand_id
1 'polypeptide(L)'
;MGAFVTRQPNGLLCRFSSVVDCPTHYNMTDEEYIEMCAEKAREEARDVLENYLKPFEWLRNYFRPNNMTQEEFENVLKEMEVSKELIRI
;
A
#
# COMPACT_ATOMS: atom_id res chain seq x y z
N MET A 1 -6.12 13.53 -6.00
CA MET A 1 -5.07 13.03 -6.92
C MET A 1 -3.87 13.97 -6.79
N GLY A 2 -2.73 13.50 -6.25
CA GLY A 2 -1.61 14.36 -5.84
C GLY A 2 -0.47 14.53 -6.87
N ALA A 3 -0.55 13.83 -8.00
CA ALA A 3 0.42 13.90 -9.09
C ALA A 3 -0.18 13.33 -10.39
N PHE A 4 0.44 13.68 -11.52
CA PHE A 4 0.20 13.05 -12.83
C PHE A 4 1.52 12.82 -13.57
N VAL A 5 1.49 11.99 -14.61
CA VAL A 5 2.63 11.69 -15.47
C VAL A 5 2.28 12.01 -16.92
N THR A 6 3.24 12.57 -17.65
CA THR A 6 3.11 12.88 -19.07
C THR A 6 4.35 12.46 -19.83
N ARG A 7 4.18 12.10 -21.11
CA ARG A 7 5.30 11.83 -22.02
C ARG A 7 5.81 13.14 -22.60
N GLN A 8 7.11 13.34 -22.52
CA GLN A 8 7.83 14.49 -23.04
C GLN A 8 8.03 14.37 -24.57
N PRO A 9 8.33 15.47 -25.28
CA PRO A 9 8.62 15.44 -26.71
C PRO A 9 9.79 14.55 -27.14
N ASN A 10 10.74 14.28 -26.24
CA ASN A 10 11.87 13.38 -26.46
C ASN A 10 11.52 11.89 -26.24
N GLY A 11 10.27 11.58 -25.90
CA GLY A 11 9.79 10.22 -25.64
C GLY A 11 9.90 9.75 -24.19
N LEU A 12 10.62 10.46 -23.31
CA LEU A 12 10.76 10.12 -21.89
C LEU A 12 9.57 10.62 -21.05
N LEU A 13 9.54 10.28 -19.77
CA LEU A 13 8.46 10.60 -18.85
C LEU A 13 8.80 11.77 -17.93
N CYS A 14 7.77 12.55 -17.58
CA CYS A 14 7.80 13.60 -16.58
C CYS A 14 6.65 13.40 -15.59
N ARG A 15 6.97 13.39 -14.29
CA ARG A 15 5.99 13.37 -13.20
C ARG A 15 5.85 14.77 -12.60
N PHE A 16 4.65 15.32 -12.67
CA PHE A 16 4.27 16.58 -12.04
C PHE A 16 3.51 16.32 -10.74
N SER A 17 3.82 17.04 -9.67
CA SER A 17 3.07 16.96 -8.42
C SER A 17 2.18 18.19 -8.26
N SER A 18 0.89 17.96 -8.05
CA SER A 18 -0.07 19.02 -7.73
C SER A 18 0.01 19.48 -6.26
N VAL A 19 0.75 18.78 -5.41
CA VAL A 19 0.95 19.16 -4.00
C VAL A 19 1.98 20.28 -3.88
N VAL A 20 3.08 20.18 -4.63
CA VAL A 20 4.17 21.16 -4.65
C VAL A 20 4.18 22.03 -5.92
N ASP A 21 3.20 21.82 -6.79
CA ASP A 21 2.99 22.54 -8.06
C ASP A 21 4.23 22.58 -8.97
N CYS A 22 4.92 21.45 -9.12
CA CYS A 22 6.15 21.40 -9.91
C CYS A 22 6.45 20.02 -10.54
N PRO A 23 7.25 19.99 -11.63
CA PRO A 23 7.90 18.77 -12.09
C PRO A 23 8.84 18.23 -11.01
N THR A 24 8.59 17.00 -10.57
CA THR A 24 9.37 16.36 -9.50
C THR A 24 10.40 15.39 -10.03
N HIS A 25 10.08 14.73 -11.15
CA HIS A 25 10.96 13.77 -11.81
C HIS A 25 10.74 13.95 -13.33
N TYR A 26 11.80 13.95 -14.11
CA TYR A 26 11.74 14.21 -15.54
C TYR A 26 12.85 13.43 -16.25
N ASN A 27 12.70 13.23 -17.56
CA ASN A 27 13.60 12.42 -18.37
C ASN A 27 13.72 10.96 -17.87
N MET A 28 12.65 10.42 -17.28
CA MET A 28 12.63 9.01 -16.87
C MET A 28 12.25 8.12 -18.05
N THR A 29 12.89 6.96 -18.15
CA THR A 29 12.39 5.83 -18.94
C THR A 29 11.12 5.26 -18.30
N ASP A 30 10.41 4.43 -19.07
CA ASP A 30 9.22 3.73 -18.58
C ASP A 30 9.63 2.79 -17.41
N GLU A 31 10.78 2.11 -17.50
CA GLU A 31 11.33 1.27 -16.42
C GLU A 31 11.72 2.04 -15.16
N GLU A 32 12.39 3.20 -15.28
CA GLU A 32 12.74 4.03 -14.12
C GLU A 32 11.50 4.53 -13.39
N TYR A 33 10.44 4.87 -14.12
CA TYR A 33 9.17 5.26 -13.51
C TYR A 33 8.52 4.08 -12.75
N ILE A 34 8.54 2.87 -13.33
CA ILE A 34 8.02 1.67 -12.67
C ILE A 34 8.80 1.36 -11.39
N GLU A 35 10.14 1.40 -11.44
CA GLU A 35 10.97 1.12 -10.28
C GLU A 35 10.77 2.15 -9.17
N MET A 36 10.68 3.45 -9.51
CA MET A 36 10.35 4.50 -8.55
C MET A 36 9.01 4.25 -7.87
N CYS A 37 7.99 3.80 -8.62
CA CYS A 37 6.70 3.41 -8.03
C CYS A 37 6.81 2.19 -7.12
N ALA A 38 7.58 1.18 -7.51
CA ALA A 38 7.78 -0.03 -6.72
C ALA A 38 8.56 0.24 -5.42
N GLU A 39 9.57 1.10 -5.46
CA GLU A 39 10.31 1.55 -4.28
C GLU A 39 9.39 2.29 -3.30
N LYS A 40 8.62 3.28 -3.78
CA LYS A 40 7.66 4.01 -2.92
C LYS A 40 6.63 3.08 -2.28
N ALA A 41 6.07 2.15 -3.04
CA ALA A 41 5.12 1.18 -2.49
C ALA A 41 5.76 0.29 -1.40
N ARG A 42 7.03 -0.09 -1.59
CA ARG A 42 7.78 -0.85 -0.57
C ARG A 42 8.05 -0.02 0.68
N GLU A 43 8.41 1.24 0.53
CA GLU A 43 8.61 2.17 1.66
C GLU A 43 7.32 2.40 2.43
N GLU A 44 6.21 2.70 1.73
CA GLU A 44 4.89 2.86 2.35
C GLU A 44 4.45 1.59 3.09
N ALA A 45 4.66 0.41 2.51
CA ALA A 45 4.35 -0.86 3.17
C ALA A 45 5.18 -1.06 4.46
N ARG A 46 6.48 -0.74 4.43
CA ARG A 46 7.35 -0.81 5.62
C ARG A 46 6.90 0.16 6.70
N ASP A 47 6.62 1.40 6.33
CA ASP A 47 6.14 2.42 7.25
C ASP A 47 4.82 2.01 7.93
N VAL A 48 3.89 1.40 7.18
CA VAL A 48 2.66 0.84 7.77
C VAL A 48 2.96 -0.22 8.81
N LEU A 49 3.87 -1.15 8.51
CA LEU A 49 4.22 -2.24 9.43
C LEU A 49 4.97 -1.74 10.67
N GLU A 50 5.81 -0.73 10.52
CA GLU A 50 6.64 -0.20 11.61
C GLU A 50 5.88 0.81 12.49
N ASN A 51 5.10 1.70 11.88
CA ASN A 51 4.55 2.87 12.57
C ASN A 51 3.01 2.85 12.70
N TYR A 52 2.31 2.09 11.86
CA TYR A 52 0.84 2.12 11.80
C TYR A 52 0.15 0.80 12.09
N LEU A 53 0.89 -0.27 12.40
CA LEU A 53 0.34 -1.58 12.72
C LEU A 53 -0.61 -1.49 13.92
N LYS A 54 -1.83 -2.02 13.76
CA LYS A 54 -2.88 -1.96 14.80
C LYS A 54 -2.99 -3.27 15.57
N PRO A 55 -3.39 -3.22 16.85
CA PRO A 55 -3.67 -4.42 17.63
C PRO A 55 -4.73 -5.29 16.97
N PHE A 56 -4.63 -6.61 17.14
CA PHE A 56 -5.53 -7.58 16.52
C PHE A 56 -7.00 -7.37 16.94
N GLU A 57 -7.23 -6.89 18.17
CA GLU A 57 -8.55 -6.61 18.74
C GLU A 57 -9.33 -5.58 17.92
N TRP A 58 -8.63 -4.73 17.15
CA TRP A 58 -9.29 -3.77 16.26
C TRP A 58 -10.17 -4.45 15.22
N LEU A 59 -9.86 -5.68 14.81
CA LEU A 59 -10.73 -6.43 13.89
C LEU A 59 -12.16 -6.54 14.44
N ARG A 60 -12.32 -6.91 15.72
CA ARG A 60 -13.65 -7.01 16.35
C ARG A 60 -14.31 -5.65 16.52
N ASN A 61 -13.54 -4.60 16.86
CA ASN A 61 -14.08 -3.25 17.09
C ASN A 61 -14.65 -2.62 15.81
N TYR A 62 -13.97 -2.85 14.67
CA TYR A 62 -14.29 -2.22 13.40
C TYR A 62 -15.15 -3.09 12.47
N PHE A 63 -15.31 -4.39 12.77
CA PHE A 63 -16.15 -5.27 11.96
C PHE A 63 -17.61 -4.82 11.96
N ARG A 64 -18.22 -4.88 10.77
CA ARG A 64 -19.65 -4.69 10.54
C ARG A 64 -20.09 -5.75 9.53
N PRO A 65 -21.18 -6.50 9.77
CA PRO A 65 -21.58 -7.63 8.94
C PRO A 65 -22.29 -7.19 7.64
N ASN A 66 -21.66 -6.27 6.89
CA ASN A 66 -22.21 -5.71 5.65
C ASN A 66 -21.87 -6.58 4.44
N ASN A 67 -20.68 -7.18 4.42
CA ASN A 67 -20.15 -7.97 3.30
C ASN A 67 -19.71 -9.40 3.69
N MET A 68 -19.84 -9.74 4.98
CA MET A 68 -19.47 -11.01 5.58
C MET A 68 -20.39 -11.21 6.79
N THR A 69 -20.87 -12.41 7.02
CA THR A 69 -21.69 -12.71 8.20
C THR A 69 -20.85 -12.73 9.48
N GLN A 70 -21.49 -12.58 10.64
CA GLN A 70 -20.78 -12.70 11.92
C GLN A 70 -20.13 -14.08 12.08
N GLU A 71 -20.81 -15.15 11.66
CA GLU A 71 -20.30 -16.52 11.79
C GLU A 71 -19.05 -16.75 10.94
N GLU A 72 -19.06 -16.30 9.68
CA GLU A 72 -17.88 -16.35 8.81
C GLU A 72 -16.70 -15.57 9.41
N PHE A 73 -16.96 -14.39 9.96
CA PHE A 73 -15.94 -13.58 10.61
C PHE A 73 -15.32 -14.26 11.83
N GLU A 74 -16.14 -14.85 12.73
CA GLU A 74 -15.63 -15.59 13.88
C GLU A 74 -14.80 -16.82 13.46
N ASN A 75 -15.16 -17.49 12.36
CA ASN A 75 -14.36 -18.61 11.83
C ASN A 75 -12.99 -18.14 11.32
N VAL A 76 -12.93 -16.99 10.65
CA VAL A 76 -11.66 -16.37 10.23
C VAL A 76 -10.80 -15.98 11.44
N LEU A 77 -11.38 -15.39 12.49
CA LEU A 77 -10.63 -15.05 13.70
C LEU A 77 -10.04 -16.28 14.38
N LYS A 78 -10.80 -17.39 14.45
CA LYS A 78 -10.28 -18.65 14.97
C LYS A 78 -9.09 -19.16 14.16
N GLU A 79 -9.15 -19.11 12.83
CA GLU A 79 -8.02 -19.52 11.97
C GLU A 79 -6.76 -18.69 12.26
N MET A 80 -6.92 -17.37 12.44
CA MET A 80 -5.82 -16.44 12.75
C MET A 80 -5.23 -16.68 14.15
N GLU A 81 -6.06 -17.05 15.13
CA GLU A 81 -5.64 -17.35 16.51
C GLU A 81 -4.93 -18.71 16.63
N VAL A 82 -5.18 -19.64 15.69
CA VAL A 82 -4.71 -21.04 15.78
C VAL A 82 -3.31 -21.28 15.20
N SER A 83 -2.66 -20.29 14.55
CA SER A 83 -1.39 -20.56 13.85
C SER A 83 -0.25 -19.59 14.16
N LYS A 84 0.75 -20.04 14.95
CA LYS A 84 2.19 -19.70 14.79
C LYS A 84 3.19 -20.52 15.64
N GLU A 85 3.07 -21.85 15.72
CA GLU A 85 4.23 -22.69 16.10
C GLU A 85 5.23 -22.91 14.93
N LEU A 86 4.95 -22.42 13.71
CA LEU A 86 5.71 -22.81 12.51
C LEU A 86 6.35 -21.70 11.66
N ILE A 87 6.51 -20.47 12.16
CA ILE A 87 7.25 -19.43 11.42
C ILE A 87 8.45 -18.97 12.25
N ARG A 88 9.46 -19.83 12.31
CA ARG A 88 10.86 -19.43 12.48
C ARG A 88 11.34 -18.90 11.13
N ILE A 89 11.53 -17.60 11.02
CA ILE A 89 12.38 -16.99 9.97
C ILE A 89 13.61 -16.44 10.71
#